data_AF-A0A5C8RYL9-F1
#
_entry.id   AF-A0A5C8RYL9-F1
#
_cell.length_a   1.000
_cell.length_b   1.000
_cell.length_c   1.000
_cell.angle_alpha   90.00
_cell.angle_beta   90.00
_cell.angle_gamma   90.00
#
_symmetry.space_group_name_H-M   'P 1'
#
loop_
_entity.id
_entity.type
_entity.pdbx_description
1 polymer ?
#
loop_
_entity_poly.entity_id
_entity_poly.type
_entity_poly.pdbx_seq_one_letter_code
_entity_poly.pdbx_strand_id
1 'polypeptide(L)'
;MSIVQEFYSIAGTVLKDQRRVPSIRVEAVEPTPAGPRVRWTGGPTGHRVVSVEDGTRWRGGVGPQVLLEAISRTLAVRWRERTPTVPADWSDRLAARHPRVFTSGGPYTCPGWASLWAAGAEWIEEVGVPPGFATDDAKAKFGTARWHHHADDWSDDVADVVEAIETISDGICEACGAPGRTRFRPWIETLCHTHNTEPR
;
A
#
# COMPACT_ATOMS: atom_id res chain seq x y z
N MET A 1 -3.13 17.18 -9.22
CA MET A 1 -2.37 17.05 -7.96
C MET A 1 -0.99 16.49 -8.31
N SER A 2 0.09 17.04 -7.75
CA SER A 2 1.46 16.54 -8.00
C SER A 2 1.76 15.30 -7.15
N ILE A 3 2.71 14.46 -7.56
CA ILE A 3 3.11 13.26 -6.81
C ILE A 3 3.48 13.55 -5.36
N VAL A 4 4.11 14.70 -5.10
CA VAL A 4 4.48 15.18 -3.76
C VAL A 4 3.24 15.48 -2.91
N GLN A 5 2.22 16.12 -3.50
CA GLN A 5 0.96 16.37 -2.81
C GLN A 5 0.22 15.06 -2.49
N GLU A 6 0.24 14.09 -3.41
CA GLU A 6 -0.36 12.78 -3.16
C GLU A 6 0.37 12.04 -2.03
N PHE A 7 1.71 12.07 -2.05
CA PHE A 7 2.56 11.46 -1.05
C PHE A 7 2.24 11.98 0.35
N TYR A 8 2.24 13.31 0.55
CA TYR A 8 1.88 13.90 1.83
C TYR A 8 0.43 13.62 2.23
N SER A 9 -0.51 13.60 1.27
CA SER A 9 -1.91 13.34 1.57
C SER A 9 -2.12 11.91 2.06
N ILE A 10 -1.50 10.92 1.43
CA ILE A 10 -1.60 9.50 1.83
C ILE A 10 -0.86 9.31 3.15
N ALA A 11 0.37 9.83 3.29
CA ALA A 11 1.14 9.77 4.52
C ALA A 11 0.38 10.39 5.71
N GLY A 12 -0.32 11.50 5.47
CA GLY A 12 -1.17 12.16 6.46
C GLY A 12 -2.32 11.29 6.97
N THR A 13 -2.96 10.52 6.09
CA THR A 13 -3.99 9.57 6.47
C THR A 13 -3.41 8.35 7.18
N VAL A 14 -2.36 7.76 6.63
CA VAL A 14 -1.79 6.48 7.08
C VAL A 14 -1.09 6.61 8.44
N LEU A 15 -0.35 7.69 8.66
CA LEU A 15 0.45 7.84 9.87
C LEU A 15 -0.35 8.31 11.10
N LYS A 16 -1.69 8.52 10.97
CA LYS A 16 -2.78 8.82 11.93
C LYS A 16 -2.53 9.72 13.16
N ASP A 17 -1.31 10.18 13.37
CA ASP A 17 -0.89 11.14 14.37
C ASP A 17 -0.31 12.31 13.57
N GLN A 18 -1.17 13.29 13.26
CA GLN A 18 -0.81 14.47 12.45
C GLN A 18 0.38 15.28 13.01
N ARG A 19 0.86 14.93 14.21
CA ARG A 19 2.07 15.44 14.85
C ARG A 19 3.37 14.91 14.24
N ARG A 20 3.33 13.86 13.40
CA ARG A 20 4.52 13.18 12.85
C ARG A 20 4.80 13.45 11.37
N VAL A 21 3.79 13.87 10.60
CA VAL A 21 3.96 14.26 9.19
C VAL A 21 4.80 15.53 9.01
N PRO A 22 4.74 16.56 9.90
CA PRO A 22 5.53 17.77 9.75
C PRO A 22 7.05 17.58 9.78
N SER A 23 7.55 16.42 10.25
CA SER A 23 8.98 16.10 10.24
C SER A 23 9.45 15.45 8.94
N ILE A 24 8.54 15.10 8.02
CA ILE A 24 8.89 14.55 6.70
C ILE A 24 9.21 15.72 5.76
N ARG A 25 10.38 15.68 5.13
CA ARG A 25 10.80 16.66 4.11
C ARG A 25 11.09 15.94 2.82
N VAL A 26 10.25 16.17 1.81
CA VAL A 26 10.52 15.71 0.44
C VAL A 26 11.67 16.52 -0.15
N GLU A 27 12.73 15.81 -0.52
CA GLU A 27 13.96 16.40 -1.07
C GLU A 27 13.93 16.43 -2.59
N ALA A 28 13.38 15.38 -3.20
CA ALA A 28 13.35 15.23 -4.65
C ALA A 28 12.26 14.26 -5.10
N VAL A 29 11.92 14.34 -6.38
CA VAL A 29 11.22 13.29 -7.12
C VAL A 29 12.21 12.75 -8.15
N GLU A 30 12.66 11.52 -7.94
CA GLU A 30 13.73 10.91 -8.73
C GLU A 30 13.14 9.98 -9.79
N PRO A 31 13.53 10.11 -11.08
CA PRO A 31 13.10 9.18 -12.10
C PRO A 31 13.75 7.81 -11.85
N THR A 32 12.94 6.75 -11.83
CA THR A 32 13.43 5.36 -11.77
C THR A 32 12.72 4.51 -12.83
N PRO A 33 13.23 3.31 -13.17
CA PRO A 33 12.53 2.38 -14.08
C PRO A 33 11.12 2.00 -13.59
N ALA A 34 10.88 2.00 -12.28
CA ALA A 34 9.57 1.73 -11.68
C ALA A 34 8.62 2.93 -11.72
N GLY A 35 9.10 4.11 -12.14
CA GLY A 35 8.39 5.38 -12.14
C GLY A 35 9.05 6.45 -11.27
N PRO A 36 8.51 7.67 -11.22
CA PRO A 36 9.04 8.73 -10.38
C PRO A 36 8.84 8.40 -8.89
N ARG A 37 9.94 8.39 -8.14
CA ARG A 37 10.00 8.02 -6.74
C ARG A 37 10.19 9.25 -5.87
N VAL A 38 9.38 9.38 -4.84
CA VAL A 38 9.55 10.46 -3.86
C VAL A 38 10.70 10.08 -2.93
N ARG A 39 11.71 10.95 -2.83
CA ARG A 39 12.79 10.83 -1.84
C ARG A 39 12.55 11.85 -0.73
N TRP A 40 12.69 11.41 0.52
CA TRP A 40 12.46 12.24 1.68
C TRP A 40 13.57 12.09 2.72
N THR A 41 13.62 13.03 3.65
CA THR A 41 14.36 12.95 4.91
C THR A 41 13.41 13.16 6.09
N GLY A 42 13.85 12.75 7.28
CA GLY A 42 13.07 12.88 8.51
C GLY A 42 11.88 11.93 8.57
N GLY A 43 10.81 12.36 9.25
CA GLY A 43 9.68 11.50 9.57
C GLY A 43 9.88 10.65 10.84
N PRO A 44 8.81 10.02 11.34
CA PRO A 44 8.89 9.14 12.50
C PRO A 44 9.70 7.87 12.20
N THR A 45 10.39 7.35 13.21
CA THR A 45 11.18 6.10 13.14
C THR A 45 10.75 5.12 14.23
N GLY A 46 11.22 3.88 14.11
CA GLY A 46 10.91 2.78 15.02
C GLY A 46 9.62 2.04 14.68
N HIS A 47 9.45 0.84 15.24
CA HIS A 47 8.22 0.06 15.10
C HIS A 47 7.13 0.63 16.02
N ARG A 48 5.87 0.45 15.65
CA ARG A 48 4.78 0.67 16.60
C ARG A 48 5.00 -0.33 17.75
N VAL A 49 4.88 0.10 19.00
CA VAL A 49 4.92 -0.85 20.14
C VAL A 49 3.54 -0.85 20.76
N VAL A 50 2.87 -1.99 20.73
CA VAL A 50 1.59 -2.17 21.43
C VAL A 50 1.93 -2.73 22.80
N SER A 51 1.61 -1.97 23.84
CA SER A 51 1.71 -2.43 25.23
C SER A 51 0.33 -2.91 25.65
N VAL A 52 0.26 -4.14 26.16
CA VAL A 52 -0.97 -4.70 26.75
C VAL A 52 -0.97 -4.41 28.26
N GLU A 53 -2.14 -4.49 28.89
CA GLU A 53 -2.34 -4.14 30.31
C GLU A 53 -1.48 -4.96 31.27
N ASP A 54 -1.04 -6.16 30.86
CA ASP A 54 -0.13 -7.04 31.60
C ASP A 54 1.35 -6.62 31.53
N GLY A 55 1.67 -5.53 30.82
CA GLY A 55 3.03 -5.03 30.63
C GLY A 55 3.78 -5.68 29.46
N THR A 56 3.18 -6.63 28.75
CA THR A 56 3.78 -7.24 27.55
C THR A 56 3.88 -6.18 26.45
N ARG A 57 5.05 -6.06 25.82
CA ARG A 57 5.30 -5.13 24.71
C ARG A 57 5.48 -5.93 23.44
N TRP A 58 4.50 -5.85 22.56
CA TRP A 58 4.60 -6.42 21.22
C TRP A 58 5.23 -5.40 20.29
N ARG A 59 6.14 -5.84 19.41
CA ARG A 59 6.35 -5.11 18.15
C ARG A 59 4.98 -5.10 17.46
N GLY A 60 4.33 -3.96 17.52
CA GLY A 60 3.20 -3.64 16.68
C GLY A 60 3.67 -3.38 15.26
N GLY A 61 2.69 -3.08 14.41
CA GLY A 61 2.85 -3.07 12.97
C GLY A 61 4.02 -2.29 12.38
N VAL A 62 4.24 -2.54 11.10
CA VAL A 62 5.28 -2.04 10.23
C VAL A 62 5.71 -0.59 10.50
N GLY A 63 7.03 -0.37 10.43
CA GLY A 63 7.65 0.91 10.75
C GLY A 63 7.21 2.04 9.81
N PRO A 64 7.09 3.30 10.27
CA PRO A 64 6.62 4.41 9.44
C PRO A 64 7.47 4.68 8.19
N GLN A 65 8.78 4.42 8.23
CA GLN A 65 9.64 4.61 7.06
C GLN A 65 9.32 3.59 5.96
N VAL A 66 8.95 2.35 6.33
CA VAL A 66 8.49 1.32 5.41
C VAL A 66 7.12 1.70 4.82
N LEU A 67 6.24 2.33 5.61
CA LEU A 67 4.98 2.88 5.09
C LEU A 67 5.21 4.01 4.07
N LEU A 68 6.13 4.94 4.34
CA LEU A 68 6.49 6.00 3.40
C LEU A 68 7.09 5.43 2.11
N GLU A 69 7.92 4.40 2.24
CA GLU A 69 8.47 3.64 1.13
C GLU A 69 7.36 3.00 0.27
N ALA A 70 6.39 2.35 0.91
CA ALA A 70 5.23 1.76 0.24
C ALA A 70 4.43 2.81 -0.55
N ILE A 71 4.22 4.00 0.03
CA ILE A 71 3.52 5.12 -0.64
C ILE A 71 4.32 5.57 -1.85
N SER A 72 5.64 5.76 -1.70
CA SER A 72 6.52 6.16 -2.80
C SER A 72 6.52 5.13 -3.94
N ARG A 73 6.53 3.82 -3.65
CA ARG A 73 6.44 2.74 -4.67
C ARG A 73 5.09 2.76 -5.38
N THR A 74 4.01 2.83 -4.61
CA THR A 74 2.65 2.85 -5.14
C THR A 74 2.43 4.03 -6.08
N LEU A 75 2.90 5.21 -5.70
CA LEU A 75 2.83 6.39 -6.54
C LEU A 75 3.73 6.28 -7.78
N ALA A 76 4.93 5.71 -7.65
CA ALA A 76 5.81 5.49 -8.80
C ALA A 76 5.12 4.63 -9.87
N VAL A 77 4.54 3.49 -9.48
CA VAL A 77 3.79 2.62 -10.39
C VAL A 77 2.61 3.37 -11.03
N ARG A 78 1.82 4.08 -10.23
CA ARG A 78 0.66 4.83 -10.74
C ARG A 78 1.06 5.91 -11.76
N TRP A 79 2.16 6.61 -11.48
CA TRP A 79 2.68 7.66 -12.36
C TRP A 79 3.44 7.11 -13.58
N ARG A 80 3.98 5.89 -13.50
CA ARG A 80 4.55 5.14 -14.64
C ARG A 80 3.45 4.75 -15.61
N GLU A 81 2.35 4.21 -15.10
CA GLU A 81 1.28 3.67 -15.95
C GLU A 81 0.45 4.79 -16.60
N ARG A 82 0.32 5.97 -15.95
CA ARG A 82 -0.39 7.16 -16.48
C ARG A 82 -1.80 6.87 -16.99
N THR A 83 -2.41 5.75 -16.60
CA THR A 83 -3.64 5.29 -17.22
C THR A 83 -4.83 6.00 -16.54
N PRO A 84 -5.65 6.76 -17.28
CA PRO A 84 -6.83 7.42 -16.71
C PRO A 84 -7.90 6.42 -16.27
N THR A 85 -7.85 5.19 -16.79
CA THR A 85 -8.74 4.08 -16.45
C THR A 85 -7.93 2.81 -16.30
N VAL A 86 -8.15 2.07 -15.21
CA VAL A 86 -7.51 0.77 -15.00
C VAL A 86 -8.24 -0.28 -15.85
N PRO A 87 -7.54 -1.09 -16.66
CA PRO A 87 -8.17 -2.12 -17.49
C PRO A 87 -9.04 -3.08 -16.66
N ALA A 88 -10.14 -3.59 -17.22
CA ALA A 88 -11.02 -4.52 -16.49
C ALA A 88 -10.29 -5.81 -16.06
N ASP A 89 -9.32 -6.25 -16.84
CA ASP A 89 -8.46 -7.43 -16.63
C ASP A 89 -7.16 -7.10 -15.89
N TRP A 90 -7.08 -5.95 -15.19
CA TRP A 90 -5.84 -5.52 -14.51
C TRP A 90 -5.31 -6.55 -13.52
N SER A 91 -6.21 -7.26 -12.84
CA SER A 91 -5.87 -8.24 -11.81
C SER A 91 -5.21 -9.48 -12.43
N ASP A 92 -5.78 -9.98 -13.53
CA ASP A 92 -5.20 -11.10 -14.29
C ASP A 92 -3.85 -10.72 -14.90
N ARG A 93 -3.73 -9.50 -15.44
CA ARG A 93 -2.45 -8.97 -15.95
C ARG A 93 -1.41 -8.83 -14.87
N LEU A 94 -1.82 -8.43 -13.65
CA LEU A 94 -0.93 -8.33 -12.52
C LEU A 94 -0.41 -9.73 -12.13
N ALA A 95 -1.30 -10.71 -12.01
CA ALA A 95 -0.90 -12.08 -11.70
C ALA A 95 0.02 -12.68 -12.75
N ALA A 96 -0.28 -12.45 -14.04
CA ALA A 96 0.57 -12.89 -15.14
C ALA A 96 1.96 -12.24 -15.14
N ARG A 97 2.08 -10.97 -14.69
CA ARG A 97 3.37 -10.27 -14.57
C ARG A 97 4.20 -10.74 -13.37
N HIS A 98 3.55 -11.13 -12.27
CA HIS A 98 4.22 -11.53 -11.03
C HIS A 98 3.77 -12.94 -10.60
N PRO A 99 4.03 -13.99 -11.41
CA PRO A 99 3.51 -15.34 -11.17
C PRO A 99 4.13 -16.01 -9.94
N ARG A 100 5.29 -15.53 -9.47
CA ARG A 100 5.92 -15.98 -8.22
C ARG A 100 5.22 -15.44 -6.96
N VAL A 101 4.45 -14.37 -7.12
CA VAL A 101 3.75 -13.70 -6.03
C VAL A 101 2.27 -14.10 -6.03
N PHE A 102 1.64 -14.08 -7.20
CA PHE A 102 0.22 -14.39 -7.40
C PHE A 102 0.06 -15.72 -8.14
N THR A 103 0.00 -16.82 -7.40
CA THR A 103 -0.02 -18.19 -7.95
C THR A 103 -1.40 -18.69 -8.35
N SER A 104 -2.45 -18.22 -7.67
CA SER A 104 -3.84 -18.69 -7.84
C SER A 104 -4.78 -17.64 -8.46
N GLY A 105 -4.22 -16.61 -9.07
CA GLY A 105 -4.96 -15.47 -9.61
C GLY A 105 -4.59 -14.15 -8.92
N GLY A 106 -5.09 -13.04 -9.49
CA GLY A 106 -4.81 -11.71 -8.98
C GLY A 106 -5.76 -11.28 -7.85
N PRO A 107 -5.53 -10.09 -7.27
CA PRO A 107 -6.35 -9.57 -6.18
C PRO A 107 -7.80 -9.31 -6.59
N TYR A 108 -8.74 -9.66 -5.70
CA TYR A 108 -10.16 -9.36 -5.81
C TYR A 108 -10.48 -8.03 -5.09
N THR A 109 -10.03 -6.94 -5.70
CA THR A 109 -10.25 -5.57 -5.19
C THR A 109 -10.75 -4.63 -6.27
N CYS A 110 -11.19 -3.44 -5.88
CA CYS A 110 -11.51 -2.40 -6.85
C CYS A 110 -10.24 -1.91 -7.59
N PRO A 111 -10.39 -1.38 -8.83
CA PRO A 111 -9.24 -1.07 -9.69
C PRO A 111 -8.33 0.05 -9.17
N GLY A 112 -8.83 0.92 -8.28
CA GLY A 112 -8.03 1.98 -7.66
C GLY A 112 -6.85 1.48 -6.84
N TRP A 113 -6.82 0.20 -6.46
CA TRP A 113 -5.67 -0.42 -5.79
C TRP A 113 -4.75 -1.20 -6.74
N ALA A 114 -4.94 -1.15 -8.07
CA ALA A 114 -4.06 -1.86 -9.00
C ALA A 114 -2.58 -1.50 -8.84
N SER A 115 -2.26 -0.19 -8.74
CA SER A 115 -0.88 0.27 -8.54
C SER A 115 -0.33 -0.07 -7.16
N LEU A 116 -1.20 -0.19 -6.15
CA LEU A 116 -0.83 -0.62 -4.79
C LEU A 116 -0.35 -2.08 -4.83
N TRP A 117 -1.12 -2.97 -5.45
CA TRP A 117 -0.78 -4.39 -5.57
C TRP A 117 0.46 -4.62 -6.43
N ALA A 118 0.57 -3.89 -7.54
CA ALA A 118 1.77 -3.93 -8.39
C ALA A 118 3.02 -3.49 -7.64
N ALA A 119 2.96 -2.39 -6.88
CA ALA A 119 4.07 -1.95 -6.05
C ALA A 119 4.47 -2.98 -4.99
N GLY A 120 3.47 -3.63 -4.36
CA GLY A 120 3.71 -4.72 -3.41
C GLY A 120 4.41 -5.91 -4.04
N ALA A 121 3.92 -6.38 -5.20
CA ALA A 121 4.52 -7.52 -5.90
C ALA A 121 5.93 -7.23 -6.39
N GLU A 122 6.16 -6.06 -7.01
CA GLU A 122 7.50 -5.61 -7.43
C GLU A 122 8.46 -5.54 -6.22
N TRP A 123 7.97 -5.11 -5.06
CA TRP A 123 8.79 -5.01 -3.85
C TRP A 123 9.11 -6.38 -3.23
N ILE A 124 8.14 -7.30 -3.17
CA ILE A 124 8.39 -8.70 -2.73
C ILE A 124 9.44 -9.36 -3.63
N GLU A 125 9.37 -9.16 -4.94
CA GLU A 125 10.36 -9.69 -5.86
C GLU A 125 11.76 -9.08 -5.68
N GLU A 126 11.82 -7.80 -5.31
CA GLU A 126 13.07 -7.09 -5.03
C GLU A 126 13.75 -7.57 -3.74
N VAL A 127 12.99 -7.74 -2.64
CA VAL A 127 13.55 -8.24 -1.36
C VAL A 127 13.83 -9.75 -1.39
N GLY A 128 13.24 -10.46 -2.35
CA GLY A 128 13.43 -11.89 -2.57
C GLY A 128 12.20 -12.68 -2.17
N VAL A 129 11.61 -13.38 -3.16
CA VAL A 129 10.47 -14.26 -2.95
C VAL A 129 10.92 -15.51 -2.15
N PRO A 130 10.38 -15.76 -0.94
CA PRO A 130 10.76 -16.92 -0.14
C PRO A 130 10.40 -18.25 -0.84
N PRO A 131 11.11 -19.35 -0.55
CA PRO A 131 10.69 -20.67 -0.99
C PRO A 131 9.25 -20.98 -0.58
N GLY A 132 8.49 -21.61 -1.48
CA GLY A 132 7.09 -21.94 -1.24
C GLY A 132 6.15 -20.74 -1.09
N PHE A 133 6.60 -19.50 -1.36
CA PHE A 133 5.74 -18.34 -1.25
C PHE A 133 4.57 -18.42 -2.24
N ALA A 134 3.36 -18.23 -1.73
CA ALA A 134 2.17 -18.11 -2.54
C ALA A 134 1.13 -17.22 -1.87
N THR A 135 0.48 -16.38 -2.67
CA THR A 135 -0.73 -15.66 -2.25
C THR A 135 -1.90 -16.64 -2.18
N ASP A 136 -2.45 -16.84 -0.99
CA ASP A 136 -3.66 -17.64 -0.76
C ASP A 136 -4.92 -16.87 -1.14
N ASP A 137 -4.97 -15.59 -0.77
CA ASP A 137 -6.13 -14.74 -0.97
C ASP A 137 -5.73 -13.26 -0.84
N ALA A 138 -6.09 -12.46 -1.85
CA ALA A 138 -5.88 -11.03 -1.87
C ALA A 138 -7.21 -10.33 -2.16
N LYS A 139 -7.76 -9.58 -1.20
CA LYS A 139 -9.12 -9.02 -1.30
C LYS A 139 -9.34 -7.77 -0.47
N ALA A 140 -10.46 -7.10 -0.69
CA ALA A 140 -10.90 -6.00 0.17
C ALA A 140 -11.60 -6.55 1.43
N LYS A 141 -11.25 -6.02 2.61
CA LYS A 141 -11.92 -6.30 3.88
C LYS A 141 -11.84 -5.08 4.80
N PHE A 142 -12.99 -4.68 5.36
CA PHE A 142 -13.10 -3.52 6.27
C PHE A 142 -12.50 -2.22 5.70
N GLY A 143 -12.71 -1.96 4.41
CA GLY A 143 -12.17 -0.78 3.72
C GLY A 143 -10.65 -0.81 3.47
N THR A 144 -10.00 -1.95 3.69
CA THR A 144 -8.55 -2.13 3.49
C THR A 144 -8.25 -3.32 2.60
N ALA A 145 -7.10 -3.32 1.94
CA ALA A 145 -6.54 -4.51 1.31
C ALA A 145 -6.16 -5.54 2.37
N ARG A 146 -6.39 -6.82 2.07
CA ARG A 146 -5.92 -7.97 2.86
C ARG A 146 -5.20 -8.94 1.95
N TRP A 147 -4.03 -9.37 2.38
CA TRP A 147 -3.11 -10.20 1.63
C TRP A 147 -2.67 -11.40 2.48
N HIS A 148 -3.41 -12.48 2.37
CA HIS A 148 -3.06 -13.75 2.97
C HIS A 148 -2.08 -14.48 2.07
N HIS A 149 -0.98 -14.93 2.65
CA HIS A 149 0.05 -15.68 1.97
C HIS A 149 0.65 -16.71 2.93
N HIS A 150 1.30 -17.70 2.35
CA HIS A 150 2.18 -18.63 3.04
C HIS A 150 3.54 -18.67 2.35
N ALA A 151 4.52 -19.23 3.04
CA ALA A 151 5.83 -19.58 2.52
C ALA A 151 6.37 -20.77 3.35
N ASP A 152 7.33 -21.50 2.80
CA ASP A 152 8.01 -22.58 3.54
C ASP A 152 8.84 -21.99 4.69
N ASP A 153 9.50 -20.86 4.42
CA ASP A 153 10.31 -20.11 5.39
C ASP A 153 9.78 -18.69 5.59
N TRP A 154 9.76 -18.23 6.85
CA TRP A 154 9.35 -16.88 7.21
C TRP A 154 10.38 -15.83 6.76
N SER A 155 9.91 -14.73 6.17
CA SER A 155 10.72 -13.58 5.80
C SER A 155 10.14 -12.31 6.40
N ASP A 156 10.88 -11.70 7.33
CA ASP A 156 10.50 -10.42 7.95
C ASP A 156 10.34 -9.31 6.91
N ASP A 157 11.20 -9.29 5.88
CA ASP A 157 11.15 -8.29 4.81
C ASP A 157 9.84 -8.40 4.01
N VAL A 158 9.41 -9.61 3.65
CA VAL A 158 8.14 -9.83 2.93
C VAL A 158 6.95 -9.52 3.82
N ALA A 159 7.00 -9.90 5.10
CA ALA A 159 5.97 -9.58 6.07
C ALA A 159 5.79 -8.06 6.21
N ASP A 160 6.89 -7.30 6.29
CA ASP A 160 6.88 -5.83 6.33
C ASP A 160 6.29 -5.23 5.04
N VAL A 161 6.61 -5.78 3.86
CA VAL A 161 6.01 -5.33 2.59
C VAL A 161 4.50 -5.56 2.59
N VAL A 162 4.07 -6.77 2.94
CA VAL A 162 2.65 -7.14 2.97
C VAL A 162 1.88 -6.24 3.94
N GLU A 163 2.37 -6.09 5.17
CA GLU A 163 1.71 -5.23 6.16
C GLU A 163 1.70 -3.76 5.72
N ALA A 164 2.76 -3.28 5.07
CA ALA A 164 2.78 -1.92 4.54
C ALA A 164 1.72 -1.72 3.47
N ILE A 165 1.57 -2.64 2.52
CA ILE A 165 0.55 -2.59 1.47
C ILE A 165 -0.86 -2.60 2.05
N GLU A 166 -1.14 -3.49 3.01
CA GLU A 166 -2.42 -3.49 3.71
C GLU A 166 -2.68 -2.16 4.42
N THR A 167 -1.67 -1.64 5.13
CA THR A 167 -1.80 -0.43 5.94
C THR A 167 -2.02 0.82 5.10
N ILE A 168 -1.28 0.98 4.00
CA ILE A 168 -1.42 2.20 3.17
C ILE A 168 -2.70 2.22 2.33
N SER A 169 -3.36 1.07 2.15
CA SER A 169 -4.64 0.98 1.44
C SER A 169 -5.73 1.85 2.07
N ASP A 170 -5.70 2.07 3.39
CA ASP A 170 -6.60 2.99 4.13
C ASP A 170 -6.42 4.47 3.72
N GLY A 171 -5.29 4.81 3.12
CA GLY A 171 -5.00 6.14 2.58
C GLY A 171 -5.33 6.32 1.10
N ILE A 172 -5.78 5.29 0.40
CA ILE A 172 -5.89 5.26 -1.06
C ILE A 172 -7.30 4.84 -1.48
N CYS A 173 -7.94 5.65 -2.32
CA CYS A 173 -9.29 5.37 -2.81
C CYS A 173 -9.32 4.06 -3.60
N GLU A 174 -10.13 3.10 -3.16
CA GLU A 174 -10.27 1.79 -3.82
C GLU A 174 -10.86 1.90 -5.22
N ALA A 175 -11.63 2.95 -5.53
CA ALA A 175 -12.21 3.18 -6.85
C ALA A 175 -11.20 3.72 -7.88
N CYS A 176 -10.34 4.68 -7.51
CA CYS A 176 -9.49 5.40 -8.48
C CYS A 176 -8.02 5.58 -8.10
N GLY A 177 -7.59 5.14 -6.92
CA GLY A 177 -6.20 5.24 -6.48
C GLY A 177 -5.75 6.64 -6.03
N ALA A 178 -6.64 7.64 -6.08
CA ALA A 178 -6.38 8.96 -5.51
C ALA A 178 -6.33 8.88 -3.96
N PRO A 179 -5.67 9.83 -3.28
CA PRO A 179 -5.71 9.90 -1.82
C PRO A 179 -7.14 9.87 -1.27
N GLY A 180 -7.34 9.00 -0.30
CA GLY A 180 -8.63 8.69 0.30
C GLY A 180 -8.54 8.59 1.82
N ARG A 181 -9.66 8.18 2.41
CA ARG A 181 -9.76 7.79 3.82
C ARG A 181 -10.91 6.80 3.98
N THR A 182 -10.79 5.91 4.96
CA THR A 182 -11.89 5.02 5.36
C THR A 182 -13.19 5.79 5.61
N ARG A 183 -14.29 5.28 5.07
CA ARG A 183 -15.65 5.78 5.19
C ARG A 183 -16.54 4.73 5.81
N PHE A 184 -17.33 5.14 6.80
CA PHE A 184 -18.34 4.30 7.43
C PHE A 184 -19.67 4.51 6.71
N ARG A 185 -19.92 3.63 5.74
CA ARG A 185 -21.17 3.49 4.99
C ARG A 185 -21.81 2.13 5.36
N PRO A 186 -22.89 1.66 4.71
CA PRO A 186 -23.37 0.29 4.94
C PRO A 186 -22.27 -0.78 4.78
N TRP A 187 -21.26 -0.48 3.96
CA TRP A 187 -19.99 -1.18 3.89
C TRP A 187 -18.85 -0.21 4.21
N ILE A 188 -17.79 -0.70 4.87
CA ILE A 188 -16.58 0.09 5.11
C ILE A 188 -15.74 0.08 3.83
N GLU A 189 -15.44 1.28 3.32
CA GLU A 189 -14.76 1.50 2.03
C GLU A 189 -13.71 2.60 2.20
N THR A 190 -12.61 2.55 1.46
CA THR A 190 -11.68 3.69 1.41
C THR A 190 -11.93 4.52 0.15
N LEU A 191 -12.43 5.73 0.32
CA LEU A 191 -12.86 6.59 -0.79
C LEU A 191 -12.26 7.99 -0.71
N CYS A 192 -11.89 8.54 -1.88
CA CYS A 192 -11.61 9.96 -2.03
C CYS A 192 -12.91 10.78 -1.85
N HIS A 193 -12.80 12.11 -1.82
CA HIS A 193 -13.98 12.96 -1.63
C HIS A 193 -15.03 12.74 -2.73
N THR A 194 -14.61 12.69 -3.99
CA THR A 194 -15.47 12.53 -5.17
C THR A 194 -16.31 11.25 -5.10
N HIS A 195 -15.67 10.08 -5.00
CA HIS A 195 -16.38 8.79 -4.92
C HIS A 195 -17.20 8.63 -3.64
N ASN A 196 -16.84 9.32 -2.55
CA ASN A 196 -17.68 9.31 -1.35
C ASN A 196 -19.00 10.08 -1.53
N THR A 197 -19.08 11.01 -2.48
CA THR A 197 -20.27 11.83 -2.76
C THR A 197 -21.09 11.34 -3.95
N GLU A 198 -20.57 10.41 -4.74
CA GLU A 198 -21.30 9.84 -5.87
C GLU A 198 -22.47 8.97 -5.38
N PRO A 199 -23.65 9.07 -6.05
CA PRO A 199 -24.71 8.09 -5.87
C PRO A 199 -24.21 6.73 -6.38
N ARG A 200 -24.54 5.67 -5.65
CA ARG A 200 -24.19 4.30 -6.02
C ARG A 200 -25.11 3.79 -7.14
#